data_AF-A0A954HH16-F1
#
_entry.id   AF-A0A954HH16-F1
#
_cell.length_a   1.000
_cell.length_b   1.000
_cell.length_c   1.000
_cell.angle_alpha   90.00
_cell.angle_beta   90.00
_cell.angle_gamma   90.00
#
_symmetry.space_group_name_H-M   'P 1'
#
loop_
_entity.id
_entity.type
_entity.pdbx_description
1 polymer ?
#
loop_
_entity_poly.entity_id
_entity_poly.type
_entity_poly.pdbx_seq_one_letter_code
_entity_poly.pdbx_strand_id
1 'polypeptide(L)'
;SNKGAVGFAGSTNLVAEVKAVPIAWREGEQAFSIEMANYPLVRPLQFVVNHPPGKPLSNEQSEFLKYVFSQQGQQVVVIGGLLSVPSRPAQIALDAVGIHAVN
;
A
#
# COMPACT_ATOMS: atom_id res chain seq x y z
N SER A 1 -22.08 22.09 6.07
CA SER A 1 -22.32 20.63 6.13
C SER A 1 -23.55 20.30 5.29
N ASN A 2 -23.42 19.44 4.28
CA ASN A 2 -24.54 18.95 3.47
C ASN A 2 -24.96 17.57 4.02
N LYS A 3 -26.19 17.46 4.51
CA LYS A 3 -26.68 16.22 5.13
C LYS A 3 -26.74 15.12 4.07
N GLY A 4 -26.11 13.98 4.36
CA GLY A 4 -26.10 12.82 3.46
C GLY A 4 -25.07 12.88 2.33
N ALA A 5 -24.10 13.81 2.38
CA ALA A 5 -22.98 13.78 1.46
C ALA A 5 -22.17 12.47 1.62
N VAL A 6 -21.77 11.88 0.50
CA VAL A 6 -20.95 10.67 0.42
C VAL A 6 -19.71 10.97 -0.42
N GLY A 7 -18.56 10.47 0.01
CA GLY A 7 -17.31 10.58 -0.71
C GLY A 7 -16.42 9.36 -0.50
N PHE A 8 -15.31 9.30 -1.22
CA PHE A 8 -14.29 8.27 -1.05
C PHE A 8 -12.97 8.93 -0.63
N ALA A 9 -12.26 8.30 0.29
CA ALA A 9 -10.96 8.75 0.77
C ALA A 9 -10.13 7.55 1.24
N GLY A 10 -8.82 7.76 1.43
CA GLY A 10 -7.98 6.76 2.11
C GLY A 10 -8.34 6.64 3.59
N SER A 11 -8.10 5.47 4.19
CA SER A 11 -8.35 5.24 5.62
C SER A 11 -7.58 6.21 6.52
N THR A 12 -6.44 6.74 6.05
CA THR A 12 -5.63 7.77 6.72
C THR A 12 -6.34 9.12 6.86
N ASN A 13 -7.47 9.34 6.18
CA ASN A 13 -8.25 10.58 6.24
C ASN A 13 -9.49 10.48 7.16
N LEU A 14 -9.60 9.40 7.93
CA LEU A 14 -10.70 9.24 8.88
C LEU A 14 -10.53 10.20 10.05
N VAL A 15 -11.47 11.13 10.15
CA VAL A 15 -11.65 12.05 11.27
C VAL A 15 -12.93 11.71 12.00
N ALA A 16 -13.07 12.16 13.26
CA ALA A 16 -14.20 11.82 14.12
C ALA A 16 -15.59 12.14 13.51
N GLU A 17 -15.64 13.09 12.58
CA GLU A 17 -16.87 13.54 11.91
C GLU A 17 -17.26 12.69 10.69
N VAL A 18 -16.40 11.75 10.27
CA VAL A 18 -16.60 10.89 9.10
C VAL A 18 -16.90 9.46 9.56
N LYS A 19 -17.99 8.89 9.04
CA LYS A 19 -18.34 7.49 9.25
C LYS A 19 -17.91 6.66 8.04
N ALA A 20 -16.99 5.72 8.25
CA ALA A 20 -16.70 4.70 7.25
C ALA A 20 -17.91 3.76 7.08
N VAL A 21 -18.27 3.47 5.83
CA VAL A 21 -19.37 2.57 5.50
C VAL A 21 -18.80 1.18 5.18
N PRO A 22 -19.23 0.11 5.87
CA PRO A 22 -18.86 -1.25 5.51
C PRO A 22 -19.34 -1.61 4.10
N ILE A 23 -18.53 -2.35 3.35
CA ILE A 23 -18.86 -2.74 1.97
C ILE A 23 -18.72 -4.24 1.77
N ALA A 24 -19.58 -4.81 0.94
CA ALA A 24 -19.54 -6.22 0.54
C ALA A 24 -18.87 -6.35 -0.84
N TRP A 25 -18.35 -7.54 -1.14
CA TRP A 25 -17.82 -7.85 -2.48
C TRP A 25 -18.91 -7.90 -3.54
N ARG A 26 -20.10 -8.40 -3.16
CA ARG A 26 -21.27 -8.49 -4.02
C ARG A 26 -22.53 -8.14 -3.23
N GLU A 27 -23.60 -7.84 -3.96
CA GLU A 27 -24.91 -7.59 -3.38
C GLU A 27 -25.42 -8.82 -2.61
N GLY A 28 -26.00 -8.59 -1.44
CA GLY A 28 -26.52 -9.64 -0.56
C GLY A 28 -25.47 -10.42 0.25
N GLU A 29 -24.17 -10.16 0.03
CA GLU A 29 -23.09 -10.78 0.81
C GLU A 29 -22.77 -9.99 2.10
N GLN A 30 -21.97 -10.59 2.98
CA GLN A 30 -21.47 -9.94 4.19
C GLN A 30 -20.64 -8.69 3.84
N ALA A 31 -20.97 -7.58 4.49
CA ALA A 31 -20.17 -6.37 4.42
C ALA A 31 -19.00 -6.43 5.42
N PHE A 32 -17.85 -5.90 5.02
CA PHE A 32 -16.63 -5.83 5.82
C PHE A 32 -16.37 -4.38 6.23
N SER A 33 -15.99 -4.16 7.48
CA SER A 33 -15.46 -2.87 7.91
C SER A 33 -14.00 -2.72 7.47
N ILE A 34 -13.50 -1.49 7.43
CA ILE A 34 -12.15 -1.16 6.92
C ILE A 34 -11.01 -1.82 7.69
N GLU A 35 -11.26 -2.22 8.94
CA GLU A 35 -10.29 -2.88 9.83
C GLU A 35 -10.19 -4.39 9.55
N MET A 36 -11.15 -4.95 8.79
CA MET A 36 -11.16 -6.36 8.45
C MET A 36 -10.23 -6.64 7.27
N ALA A 37 -9.44 -7.71 7.38
CA ALA A 37 -8.51 -8.14 6.33
C ALA A 37 -9.18 -8.41 4.97
N ASN A 38 -10.47 -8.71 4.95
CA ASN A 38 -11.26 -9.01 3.74
C ASN A 38 -11.98 -7.78 3.16
N TYR A 39 -11.64 -6.56 3.61
CA TYR A 39 -12.24 -5.34 3.09
C TYR A 39 -12.03 -5.20 1.56
N PRO A 40 -13.10 -5.09 0.76
CA PRO A 40 -13.02 -5.16 -0.71
C PRO A 40 -12.20 -4.06 -1.40
N LEU A 41 -12.05 -2.89 -0.78
CA LEU A 41 -11.39 -1.74 -1.39
C LEU A 41 -10.02 -1.49 -0.75
N VAL A 42 -9.04 -2.28 -1.17
CA VAL A 42 -7.62 -2.08 -0.89
C VAL A 42 -6.89 -1.82 -2.19
N ARG A 43 -5.85 -0.98 -2.17
CA ARG A 43 -5.00 -0.74 -3.34
C ARG A 43 -3.52 -0.70 -2.95
N PRO A 44 -2.62 -1.24 -3.78
CA PRO A 44 -1.20 -1.00 -3.59
C PRO A 44 -0.87 0.46 -3.89
N LEU A 45 0.02 1.06 -3.10
CA LEU A 45 0.68 2.30 -3.46
C LEU A 45 1.88 1.97 -4.36
N GLN A 46 2.03 2.72 -5.45
CA GLN A 46 3.08 2.48 -6.43
C GLN A 46 4.18 3.53 -6.31
N PHE A 47 5.44 3.07 -6.31
CA PHE A 47 6.59 3.91 -6.59
C PHE A 47 6.88 3.87 -8.08
N VAL A 48 6.97 5.04 -8.71
CA VAL A 48 7.36 5.14 -10.11
C VAL A 48 8.85 5.42 -10.15
N VAL A 49 9.60 4.48 -10.70
CA VAL A 49 11.06 4.58 -10.86
C VAL A 49 11.37 4.73 -12.34
N ASN A 50 12.10 5.79 -12.70
CA ASN A 50 12.64 5.92 -14.05
C ASN A 50 13.87 5.02 -14.18
N HIS A 51 13.67 3.80 -14.67
CA HIS A 51 14.70 2.77 -14.84
C HIS A 51 14.96 2.55 -16.34
N PRO A 52 16.02 3.14 -16.92
CA PRO A 52 16.33 2.96 -18.33
C PRO A 52 16.73 1.51 -18.63
N PRO A 53 16.25 0.90 -19.74
CA PRO A 53 16.63 -0.45 -20.10
C PRO A 53 18.15 -0.65 -20.18
N GLY A 54 18.64 -1.71 -19.54
CA GLY A 54 20.07 -2.07 -19.55
C GLY A 54 20.99 -1.16 -18.72
N LYS A 55 20.44 -0.19 -17.98
CA LYS A 55 21.22 0.64 -17.04
C LYS A 55 20.81 0.34 -15.61
N PRO A 56 21.74 0.02 -14.71
CA PRO A 56 21.40 -0.16 -13.30
C PRO A 56 20.92 1.16 -12.70
N LEU A 57 20.10 1.06 -11.66
CA LEU A 57 19.83 2.19 -10.77
C LEU A 57 21.12 2.68 -10.11
N SER A 58 21.12 3.93 -9.64
CA SER A 58 22.23 4.40 -8.80
C SER A 58 22.29 3.59 -7.49
N ASN A 59 23.43 3.60 -6.82
CA ASN A 59 23.58 2.94 -5.53
C ASN A 59 22.58 3.48 -4.51
N GLU A 60 22.38 4.80 -4.48
CA GLU A 60 21.47 5.46 -3.56
C GLU A 60 20.01 5.06 -3.82
N GLN A 61 19.60 5.00 -5.10
CA GLN A 61 18.27 4.53 -5.48
C GLN A 61 18.06 3.06 -5.09
N SER A 62 19.07 2.22 -5.32
CA SER A 62 18.99 0.79 -4.99
C SER A 62 18.88 0.56 -3.49
N GLU A 63 19.72 1.23 -2.69
CA GLU A 63 19.68 1.13 -1.23
C GLU A 63 18.38 1.71 -0.65
N PHE A 64 17.86 2.79 -1.23
CA PHE A 64 16.57 3.33 -0.83
C PHE A 64 15.44 2.32 -1.07
N LEU A 65 15.38 1.69 -2.24
CA LEU A 65 14.33 0.69 -2.53
C LEU A 65 14.47 -0.56 -1.65
N LYS A 66 15.69 -1.02 -1.37
CA LYS A 66 15.93 -2.09 -0.39
C LYS A 66 15.43 -1.69 0.99
N TYR A 67 15.71 -0.46 1.43
CA TYR A 67 15.22 0.06 2.71
C TYR A 67 13.69 0.11 2.75
N VAL A 68 13.04 0.63 1.70
CA VAL A 68 11.57 0.70 1.59
C VAL A 68 10.93 -0.67 1.82
N PHE A 69 11.48 -1.73 1.22
CA PHE A 69 10.96 -3.09 1.37
C PHE A 69 11.55 -3.87 2.55
N SER A 70 12.52 -3.32 3.27
CA SER A 70 13.11 -3.94 4.46
C SER A 70 12.10 -4.01 5.62
N GLN A 71 12.38 -4.86 6.61
CA GLN A 71 11.59 -4.91 7.83
C GLN A 71 11.45 -3.54 8.50
N GLN A 72 12.54 -2.76 8.56
CA GLN A 72 12.54 -1.44 9.16
C GLN A 72 11.68 -0.45 8.35
N GLY A 73 11.80 -0.44 7.03
CA GLY A 73 10.96 0.41 6.17
C GLY A 73 9.47 0.06 6.31
N GLN A 74 9.15 -1.23 6.35
CA GLN A 74 7.77 -1.70 6.52
C GLN A 74 7.20 -1.39 7.91
N GLN A 75 8.03 -1.31 8.97
CA GLN A 75 7.58 -0.81 10.28
C GLN A 75 7.12 0.65 10.21
N VAL A 76 7.83 1.50 9.46
CA VAL A 76 7.42 2.90 9.25
C VAL A 76 6.08 2.98 8.50
N VAL A 77 5.85 2.11 7.52
CA VAL A 77 4.57 2.01 6.79
C VAL A 77 3.41 1.70 7.74
N VAL A 78 3.60 0.73 8.64
CA VAL A 78 2.57 0.37 9.63
C VAL A 78 2.32 1.49 10.64
N ILE A 79 3.36 2.17 11.11
CA ILE A 79 3.22 3.36 11.99
C ILE A 79 2.43 4.47 11.27
N GLY A 80 2.61 4.61 9.96
CA GLY A 80 1.84 5.54 9.13
C GLY A 80 0.37 5.14 8.89
N GLY A 81 -0.10 4.03 9.47
CA GLY A 81 -1.48 3.56 9.35
C GLY A 81 -1.77 2.80 8.05
N LEU A 82 -0.74 2.32 7.36
CA LEU A 82 -0.85 1.52 6.14
C LEU A 82 -0.58 0.03 6.41
N LEU A 83 -1.01 -0.81 5.48
CA LEU A 83 -0.71 -2.24 5.51
C LEU A 83 0.71 -2.50 5.00
N SER A 84 1.42 -3.43 5.62
CA SER A 84 2.74 -3.85 5.16
C SER A 84 2.65 -4.63 3.84
N VAL A 85 3.70 -4.51 3.03
CA VAL A 85 3.84 -5.23 1.77
C VAL A 85 4.33 -6.66 2.06
N PRO A 86 3.60 -7.71 1.63
CA PRO A 86 4.08 -9.08 1.79
C PRO A 86 5.36 -9.33 0.99
N SER A 87 6.18 -10.30 1.42
CA SER A 87 7.51 -10.56 0.86
C SER A 87 7.49 -10.86 -0.64
N ARG A 88 6.48 -11.60 -1.13
CA ARG A 88 6.40 -11.97 -2.55
C ARG A 88 6.18 -10.75 -3.48
N PRO A 89 5.17 -9.89 -3.28
CA PRO A 89 5.04 -8.63 -4.02
C PRO A 89 6.27 -7.72 -3.91
N ALA A 90 6.90 -7.63 -2.74
CA ALA A 90 8.12 -6.85 -2.56
C ALA A 90 9.27 -7.37 -3.45
N GLN A 91 9.46 -8.69 -3.50
CA GLN A 91 10.46 -9.33 -4.35
C GLN A 91 10.21 -9.05 -5.83
N ILE A 92 8.97 -9.19 -6.29
CA ILE A 92 8.57 -8.87 -7.68
C ILE A 92 8.91 -7.42 -8.03
N ALA A 93 8.65 -6.47 -7.10
CA ALA A 93 8.94 -5.06 -7.32
C ALA A 93 10.45 -4.76 -7.40
N LEU A 94 11.26 -5.40 -6.55
CA LEU A 94 12.71 -5.26 -6.56
C LEU A 94 13.34 -5.87 -7.83
N ASP A 95 12.89 -7.06 -8.24
CA ASP A 95 13.37 -7.72 -9.45
C ASP A 95 13.05 -6.91 -10.72
N ALA A 96 11.91 -6.20 -10.76
CA ALA A 96 11.53 -5.34 -11.88
C ALA A 96 12.51 -4.18 -12.13
N VAL A 97 13.34 -3.82 -11.14
CA VAL A 97 14.39 -2.81 -11.25
C VAL A 97 15.80 -3.39 -11.13
N GLY A 98 15.95 -4.71 -11.28
CA GLY A 98 17.25 -5.38 -11.25
C GLY A 98 17.88 -5.48 -9.86
N ILE A 99 17.10 -5.33 -8.79
CA ILE A 99 17.57 -5.52 -7.41
C ILE A 99 17.17 -6.93 -6.97
N HIS A 100 18.14 -7.83 -6.93
CA HIS A 100 17.94 -9.14 -6.33
C HIS A 100 18.26 -9.02 -4.84
N ALA A 101 17.30 -9.34 -3.97
CA ALA A 101 17.55 -9.37 -2.54
C ALA A 101 18.67 -10.38 -2.26
N VAL A 102 19.81 -9.89 -1.75
CA VAL A 102 20.90 -10.75 -1.31
C VAL A 102 20.56 -11.12 0.14
N ASN A 103 20.04 -12.34 0.32
CA ASN A 103 19.82 -13.07 1.57
C ASN A 103 19.10 -12.35 2.72
#